data_AF-A0A8T0CLQ5-F1
#
_entry.id   AF-A0A8T0CLQ5-F1
#
_cell.length_a   1.000
_cell.length_b   1.000
_cell.length_c   1.000
_cell.angle_alpha   90.00
_cell.angle_beta   90.00
_cell.angle_gamma   90.00
#
_symmetry.space_group_name_H-M   'P 1'
#
loop_
_entity.id
_entity.type
_entity.pdbx_description
1 polymer ?
#
loop_
_entity_poly.entity_id
_entity_poly.type
_entity_poly.pdbx_seq_one_letter_code
_entity_poly.pdbx_strand_id
1 'polypeptide(L)'
;MTPVLGAYIGDVHFGRCQTFVIASIVYLLAMILLTLSVSLPSLSPSCGPGVKEEDCNSKATPFQVSFFYFSLYSMGADQFDKFEPQEQVQKASFFNWWMCSIFTGALFANAVMMYIQDNVGWGMGYGIQTVGLGLALLLFLGGTPFYRLKKKARSSYARLAQVVVAATKKWSIYEYASSSRLRIDSTPTVRFFDKATTKTGPTSSWTLCTVTQVGEAKQIFKMVPILIAMFIPSAMFGQVTTLFIKQGATLDCSIGRHFKMPPTSLKAFIQVALLISLVLYDRVFVAVMRRYTKHPWGITMLQRMGIELSLRGVHAHGVANAFLEAAKLEFFYDQAPEGMKSLRTSYYTTGMGIGNFLSNFLLQKVSTVTKKNGQPGWITNNLNQSHLDYYYTSMAVICFVNLVYFLLVVGKYVYNVDATEYWKELPMATVGSTVSRENRD
;
A
#
# COMPACT_ATOMS: atom_id res chain seq x y z
N MET A 1 -2.63 3.77 -8.82
CA MET A 1 -2.73 3.27 -10.21
C MET A 1 -1.41 3.43 -10.97
N THR A 2 -0.76 4.59 -10.91
CA THR A 2 0.55 4.87 -11.55
C THR A 2 1.62 3.75 -11.43
N PRO A 3 1.82 3.09 -10.27
CA PRO A 3 2.81 2.00 -10.16
C PRO A 3 2.54 0.78 -11.06
N VAL A 4 1.27 0.48 -11.34
CA VAL A 4 0.86 -0.62 -12.24
C VAL A 4 1.31 -0.32 -13.68
N LEU A 5 1.08 0.92 -14.12
CA LEU A 5 1.47 1.40 -15.44
C LEU A 5 3.00 1.47 -15.57
N GLY A 6 3.68 2.00 -14.54
CA GLY A 6 5.15 2.04 -14.49
C GLY A 6 5.78 0.65 -14.57
N ALA A 7 5.24 -0.33 -13.83
CA ALA A 7 5.70 -1.73 -13.90
C ALA A 7 5.49 -2.34 -15.30
N TYR A 8 4.33 -2.11 -15.93
CA TYR A 8 4.06 -2.57 -17.30
C TYR A 8 5.05 -1.96 -18.31
N ILE A 9 5.25 -0.64 -18.26
CA ILE A 9 6.16 0.09 -19.15
C ILE A 9 7.62 -0.36 -18.97
N GLY A 10 8.04 -0.60 -17.72
CA GLY A 10 9.38 -1.05 -17.37
C GLY A 10 9.67 -2.51 -17.74
N ASP A 11 8.71 -3.42 -17.60
CA ASP A 11 8.88 -4.82 -18.00
C ASP A 11 8.81 -4.98 -19.55
N VAL A 12 7.92 -4.26 -20.25
CA VAL A 12 7.68 -4.43 -21.70
C VAL A 12 8.60 -3.58 -22.59
N HIS A 13 8.71 -2.27 -22.33
CA HIS A 13 9.22 -1.32 -23.33
C HIS A 13 10.67 -0.89 -23.06
N PHE A 14 10.93 -0.19 -21.94
CA PHE A 14 12.21 0.49 -21.72
C PHE A 14 13.21 -0.32 -20.87
N GLY A 15 12.73 -1.22 -20.00
CA GLY A 15 13.57 -1.85 -18.99
C GLY A 15 13.62 -1.01 -17.70
N ARG A 16 13.75 -1.71 -16.56
CA ARG A 16 13.49 -1.16 -15.22
C ARG A 16 14.30 0.09 -14.89
N CYS A 17 15.60 0.12 -15.21
CA CYS A 17 16.47 1.26 -14.91
C CYS A 17 16.10 2.52 -15.73
N GLN A 18 15.78 2.37 -17.02
CA GLN A 18 15.37 3.51 -17.86
C GLN A 18 14.02 4.07 -17.40
N THR A 19 13.05 3.19 -17.07
CA THR A 19 11.77 3.61 -16.51
C THR A 19 11.92 4.31 -15.17
N PHE A 20 12.83 3.86 -14.30
CA PHE A 20 13.12 4.55 -13.04
C PHE A 20 13.70 5.95 -13.27
N VAL A 21 14.67 6.12 -14.19
CA VAL A 21 15.24 7.43 -14.50
C VAL A 21 14.19 8.37 -15.09
N ILE A 22 13.38 7.91 -16.05
CA ILE A 22 12.29 8.71 -16.64
C ILE A 22 11.28 9.12 -15.56
N ALA A 23 10.84 8.18 -14.72
CA ALA A 23 9.90 8.46 -13.62
C ALA A 23 10.50 9.44 -12.58
N SER A 24 11.80 9.35 -12.31
CA SER A 24 12.49 10.23 -11.37
C SER A 24 12.68 11.65 -11.93
N ILE A 25 12.93 11.79 -13.23
CA ILE A 25 12.97 13.10 -13.92
C ILE A 25 11.57 13.73 -13.91
N VAL A 26 10.52 12.97 -14.25
CA VAL A 26 9.13 13.42 -14.18
C VAL A 26 8.75 13.85 -12.76
N TYR A 27 9.15 13.07 -11.75
CA TYR A 27 8.92 13.41 -10.35
C TYR A 27 9.69 14.68 -9.93
N LEU A 28 10.95 14.85 -10.34
CA LEU A 28 11.73 16.06 -10.05
C LEU A 28 11.12 17.30 -10.70
N LEU A 29 10.70 17.22 -11.96
CA LEU A 29 9.99 18.30 -12.65
C LEU A 29 8.69 18.66 -11.92
N ALA A 30 7.91 17.67 -11.50
CA ALA A 30 6.68 17.89 -10.77
C ALA A 30 6.89 18.51 -9.37
N MET A 31 7.96 18.11 -8.67
CA MET A 31 8.36 18.72 -7.40
C MET A 31 8.79 20.18 -7.59
N ILE A 32 9.53 20.50 -8.67
CA ILE A 32 9.86 21.87 -9.05
C ILE A 32 8.58 22.69 -9.33
N LEU A 33 7.66 22.16 -10.13
CA LEU A 33 6.37 22.83 -10.43
C LEU A 33 5.53 23.04 -9.16
N LEU A 34 5.50 22.04 -8.25
CA LEU A 34 4.83 22.15 -6.96
C LEU A 34 5.47 23.22 -6.08
N THR A 35 6.80 23.24 -5.93
CA THR A 35 7.52 24.30 -5.20
C THR A 35 7.20 25.68 -5.79
N LEU A 36 7.21 25.83 -7.12
CA LEU A 36 6.88 27.09 -7.79
C LEU A 36 5.43 27.53 -7.53
N SER A 37 4.47 26.59 -7.49
CA SER A 37 3.04 26.89 -7.30
C SER A 37 2.72 27.61 -5.98
N VAL A 38 3.45 27.28 -4.90
CA VAL A 38 3.30 27.91 -3.58
C VAL A 38 4.37 28.95 -3.25
N SER A 39 5.43 29.07 -4.06
CA SER A 39 6.47 30.10 -3.86
C SER A 39 6.22 31.37 -4.67
N LEU A 40 5.45 31.29 -5.77
CA LEU A 40 5.12 32.45 -6.60
C LEU A 40 3.75 33.04 -6.21
N PRO A 41 3.69 34.34 -5.84
CA PRO A 41 2.42 35.00 -5.50
C PRO A 41 1.37 34.99 -6.63
N SER A 42 1.80 34.89 -7.89
CA SER A 42 0.90 34.79 -9.05
C SER A 42 0.23 33.41 -9.18
N LEU A 43 0.80 32.36 -8.58
CA LEU A 43 0.30 30.97 -8.66
C LEU A 43 -0.45 30.52 -7.39
N SER A 44 -0.42 31.32 -6.34
CA SER A 44 -1.15 31.10 -5.09
C SER A 44 -2.26 32.15 -4.91
N PRO A 45 -3.39 31.82 -4.26
CA PRO A 45 -4.38 32.84 -3.88
C PRO A 45 -3.82 33.65 -2.70
N SER A 46 -3.53 34.93 -2.91
CA SER A 46 -3.13 35.82 -1.82
C SER A 46 -4.35 36.28 -1.02
N CYS A 47 -4.20 36.21 0.30
CA CYS A 47 -5.12 36.79 1.28
C CYS A 47 -4.50 38.10 1.79
N GLY A 48 -5.32 39.12 2.06
CA GLY A 48 -4.82 40.41 2.54
C GLY A 48 -4.07 40.29 3.89
N PRO A 49 -3.10 41.18 4.18
CA PRO A 49 -2.33 41.11 5.41
C PRO A 49 -3.25 41.19 6.64
N GLY A 50 -3.12 40.20 7.54
CA GLY A 50 -3.91 40.09 8.78
C GLY A 50 -5.13 39.16 8.71
N VAL A 51 -5.48 38.63 7.53
CA VAL A 51 -6.55 37.61 7.39
C VAL A 51 -5.96 36.22 7.63
N LYS A 52 -6.55 35.42 8.52
CA LYS A 52 -6.20 34.00 8.68
C LYS A 52 -6.62 33.22 7.44
N GLU A 53 -5.85 32.21 7.02
CA GLU A 53 -6.19 31.37 5.85
C GLU A 53 -7.61 30.75 5.95
N GLU A 54 -8.07 30.46 7.17
CA GLU A 54 -9.40 29.91 7.45
C GLU A 54 -10.56 30.88 7.13
N ASP A 55 -10.32 32.18 7.21
CA ASP A 55 -11.30 33.25 6.95
C ASP A 55 -11.19 33.81 5.51
N CYS A 56 -10.28 33.26 4.69
CA CYS A 56 -9.96 33.81 3.38
C CYS A 56 -10.93 33.34 2.29
N ASN A 57 -11.73 34.28 1.76
CA ASN A 57 -12.67 34.05 0.67
C ASN A 57 -12.05 34.06 -0.75
N SER A 58 -10.73 34.24 -0.88
CA SER A 58 -10.01 34.20 -2.17
C SER A 58 -10.00 32.77 -2.74
N LYS A 59 -10.96 32.46 -3.61
CA LYS A 59 -10.98 31.19 -4.34
C LYS A 59 -9.86 31.15 -5.38
N ALA A 60 -9.03 30.11 -5.31
CA ALA A 60 -8.00 29.85 -6.32
C ALA A 60 -8.61 29.77 -7.73
N THR A 61 -7.92 30.31 -8.73
CA THR A 61 -8.41 30.29 -10.11
C THR A 61 -8.41 28.85 -10.66
N PRO A 62 -9.28 28.52 -11.64
CA PRO A 62 -9.28 27.19 -12.27
C PRO A 62 -7.90 26.78 -12.83
N PHE A 63 -7.11 27.77 -13.28
CA PHE A 63 -5.73 27.56 -13.74
C PHE A 63 -4.79 27.13 -12.60
N GLN A 64 -4.79 27.86 -11.47
CA GLN A 64 -3.98 27.52 -10.28
C GLN A 64 -4.33 26.12 -9.75
N VAL A 65 -5.62 25.79 -9.68
CA VAL A 65 -6.11 24.48 -9.26
C VAL A 65 -5.66 23.38 -10.23
N SER A 66 -5.76 23.60 -11.54
CA SER A 66 -5.32 22.66 -12.57
C SER A 66 -3.80 22.39 -12.50
N PHE A 67 -3.00 23.45 -12.37
CA PHE A 67 -1.54 23.38 -12.28
C PHE A 67 -1.07 22.61 -11.02
N PHE A 68 -1.71 22.85 -9.88
CA PHE A 68 -1.44 22.13 -8.63
C PHE A 68 -1.75 20.63 -8.76
N TYR A 69 -2.94 20.27 -9.25
CA TYR A 69 -3.31 18.86 -9.43
C TYR A 69 -2.46 18.14 -10.48
N PHE A 70 -2.11 18.80 -11.59
CA PHE A 70 -1.24 18.24 -12.61
C PHE A 70 0.13 17.84 -12.03
N SER A 71 0.72 18.70 -11.19
CA SER A 71 1.96 18.42 -10.49
C SER A 71 1.84 17.18 -9.58
N LEU A 72 0.75 17.08 -8.81
CA LEU A 72 0.53 15.99 -7.85
C LEU A 72 0.35 14.59 -8.48
N TYR A 73 -0.27 14.48 -9.66
CA TYR A 73 -0.61 13.17 -10.26
C TYR A 73 0.58 12.43 -10.91
N SER A 74 1.74 13.05 -11.00
CA SER A 74 2.94 12.56 -11.72
C SER A 74 3.77 11.50 -10.99
N MET A 75 3.50 11.24 -9.70
CA MET A 75 4.40 10.50 -8.81
C MET A 75 4.20 8.96 -8.83
N GLY A 76 5.29 8.19 -8.97
CA GLY A 76 5.38 6.82 -8.43
C GLY A 76 6.22 5.78 -9.21
N ALA A 77 7.05 5.02 -8.49
CA ALA A 77 7.67 3.75 -8.91
C ALA A 77 8.14 2.91 -7.69
N ASP A 78 8.35 1.60 -7.86
CA ASP A 78 8.92 0.65 -6.87
C ASP A 78 9.80 -0.41 -7.59
N GLN A 79 10.77 -1.01 -6.89
CA GLN A 79 11.84 -1.85 -7.48
C GLN A 79 12.48 -2.83 -6.46
N PHE A 80 12.09 -4.13 -6.42
CA PHE A 80 12.98 -5.22 -5.93
C PHE A 80 12.61 -6.62 -6.45
N ASP A 81 13.62 -7.50 -6.57
CA ASP A 81 13.48 -8.97 -6.77
C ASP A 81 14.66 -9.76 -6.12
N LYS A 82 14.48 -11.09 -5.97
CA LYS A 82 15.35 -12.10 -5.29
C LYS A 82 15.64 -13.28 -6.26
N PHE A 83 16.64 -14.17 -6.12
CA PHE A 83 17.67 -14.46 -5.09
C PHE A 83 19.04 -14.80 -5.75
N GLU A 84 20.11 -14.96 -4.94
CA GLU A 84 21.32 -15.82 -5.13
C GLU A 84 21.68 -16.33 -3.71
N PRO A 85 22.18 -17.57 -3.46
CA PRO A 85 22.19 -18.14 -2.10
C PRO A 85 23.16 -17.50 -1.09
N GLN A 86 24.39 -17.18 -1.49
CA GLN A 86 25.40 -16.63 -0.57
C GLN A 86 25.20 -15.13 -0.25
N GLU A 87 24.52 -14.38 -1.13
CA GLU A 87 24.24 -12.96 -0.92
C GLU A 87 23.10 -12.70 0.11
N GLN A 88 22.37 -13.73 0.55
CA GLN A 88 21.12 -13.55 1.32
C GLN A 88 21.33 -12.89 2.69
N VAL A 89 22.42 -13.19 3.40
CA VAL A 89 22.69 -12.65 4.74
C VAL A 89 23.06 -11.17 4.67
N GLN A 90 23.95 -10.79 3.75
CA GLN A 90 24.30 -9.39 3.49
C GLN A 90 23.08 -8.60 3.01
N LYS A 91 22.26 -9.20 2.14
CA LYS A 91 20.98 -8.62 1.68
C LYS A 91 19.98 -8.42 2.82
N ALA A 92 19.88 -9.35 3.77
CA ALA A 92 19.03 -9.17 4.96
C ALA A 92 19.51 -8.01 5.85
N SER A 93 20.82 -7.91 6.09
CA SER A 93 21.41 -6.76 6.82
C SER A 93 21.15 -5.43 6.11
N PHE A 94 21.33 -5.38 4.79
CA PHE A 94 20.97 -4.21 3.97
C PHE A 94 19.50 -3.84 4.10
N PHE A 95 18.57 -4.79 4.00
CA PHE A 95 17.13 -4.52 4.14
C PHE A 95 16.77 -4.03 5.55
N ASN A 96 17.43 -4.52 6.60
CA ASN A 96 17.23 -4.03 7.96
C ASN A 96 17.67 -2.57 8.11
N TRP A 97 18.86 -2.20 7.59
CA TRP A 97 19.34 -0.82 7.59
C TRP A 97 18.48 0.10 6.71
N TRP A 98 18.02 -0.37 5.56
CA TRP A 98 17.12 0.35 4.67
C TRP A 98 15.76 0.62 5.33
N MET A 99 15.16 -0.39 5.99
CA MET A 99 13.94 -0.20 6.78
C MET A 99 14.14 0.78 7.95
N CYS A 100 15.24 0.64 8.70
CA CYS A 100 15.60 1.59 9.77
C CYS A 100 15.69 3.04 9.24
N SER A 101 16.30 3.21 8.06
CA SER A 101 16.42 4.50 7.38
C SER A 101 15.05 5.05 6.94
N ILE A 102 14.17 4.21 6.41
CA ILE A 102 12.79 4.59 6.06
C ILE A 102 12.01 5.05 7.29
N PHE A 103 12.04 4.29 8.39
CA PHE A 103 11.31 4.65 9.60
C PHE A 103 11.83 5.93 10.24
N THR A 104 13.15 6.11 10.29
CA THR A 104 13.81 7.33 10.80
C THR A 104 13.49 8.53 9.91
N GLY A 105 13.59 8.38 8.59
CA GLY A 105 13.23 9.42 7.61
C GLY A 105 11.75 9.80 7.66
N ALA A 106 10.85 8.83 7.85
CA ALA A 106 9.43 9.07 8.03
C ALA A 106 9.10 9.77 9.37
N LEU A 107 9.85 9.48 10.44
CA LEU A 107 9.72 10.21 11.70
C LEU A 107 10.21 11.67 11.56
N PHE A 108 11.37 11.87 10.93
CA PHE A 108 11.89 13.20 10.59
C PHE A 108 10.92 13.99 9.71
N ALA A 109 10.34 13.36 8.70
CA ALA A 109 9.35 13.97 7.82
C ALA A 109 8.09 14.41 8.59
N ASN A 110 7.51 13.52 9.39
CA ASN A 110 6.30 13.84 10.15
C ASN A 110 6.54 14.83 11.31
N ALA A 111 7.74 14.90 11.88
CA ALA A 111 8.06 15.83 12.97
C ALA A 111 8.60 17.18 12.45
N VAL A 112 9.76 17.15 11.77
CA VAL A 112 10.53 18.34 11.40
C VAL A 112 10.00 18.96 10.09
N MET A 113 9.72 18.13 9.08
CA MET A 113 9.32 18.67 7.77
C MET A 113 7.95 19.35 7.82
N MET A 114 6.98 18.71 8.50
CA MET A 114 5.66 19.31 8.75
C MET A 114 5.76 20.59 9.58
N TYR A 115 6.68 20.65 10.56
CA TYR A 115 6.93 21.87 11.33
C TYR A 115 7.47 23.02 10.48
N ILE A 116 8.38 22.73 9.54
CA ILE A 116 8.90 23.73 8.59
C ILE A 116 7.78 24.19 7.64
N GLN A 117 6.96 23.27 7.13
CA GLN A 117 5.84 23.60 6.24
C GLN A 117 4.82 24.53 6.92
N ASP A 118 4.40 24.19 8.14
CA ASP A 118 3.34 24.91 8.86
C ASP A 118 3.82 26.22 9.53
N ASN A 119 5.11 26.37 9.91
CA ASN A 119 5.61 27.58 10.60
C ASN A 119 6.56 28.47 9.78
N VAL A 120 7.33 27.91 8.84
CA VAL A 120 8.28 28.67 8.01
C VAL A 120 7.71 28.91 6.61
N GLY A 121 6.97 27.93 6.09
CA GLY A 121 6.18 28.06 4.88
C GLY A 121 6.37 26.92 3.88
N TRP A 122 5.32 26.66 3.12
CA TRP A 122 5.24 25.60 2.12
C TRP A 122 6.35 25.63 1.07
N GLY A 123 6.79 26.81 0.64
CA GLY A 123 7.88 26.97 -0.34
C GLY A 123 9.21 26.39 0.15
N MET A 124 9.62 26.69 1.39
CA MET A 124 10.81 26.10 2.02
C MET A 124 10.66 24.59 2.20
N GLY A 125 9.46 24.15 2.59
CA GLY A 125 9.13 22.73 2.72
C GLY A 125 9.34 21.95 1.42
N TYR A 126 8.62 22.29 0.36
CA TYR A 126 8.77 21.58 -0.91
C TYR A 126 10.16 21.83 -1.53
N GLY A 127 10.77 23.00 -1.35
CA GLY A 127 12.12 23.29 -1.84
C GLY A 127 13.19 22.33 -1.31
N ILE A 128 13.21 22.08 0.00
CA ILE A 128 14.13 21.11 0.62
C ILE A 128 13.89 19.69 0.06
N GLN A 129 12.63 19.29 -0.14
CA GLN A 129 12.28 17.99 -0.73
C GLN A 129 12.74 17.88 -2.20
N THR A 130 12.57 18.94 -2.99
CA THR A 130 13.01 19.04 -4.38
C THR A 130 14.53 18.92 -4.50
N VAL A 131 15.30 19.62 -3.64
CA VAL A 131 16.77 19.51 -3.59
C VAL A 131 17.21 18.10 -3.18
N GLY A 132 16.58 17.52 -2.15
CA GLY A 132 16.86 16.15 -1.71
C GLY A 132 16.61 15.10 -2.80
N LEU A 133 15.52 15.24 -3.55
CA LEU A 133 15.21 14.39 -4.70
C LEU A 133 16.23 14.56 -5.85
N GLY A 134 16.63 15.80 -6.14
CA GLY A 134 17.68 16.10 -7.12
C GLY A 134 19.01 15.45 -6.75
N LEU A 135 19.45 15.56 -5.49
CA LEU A 135 20.66 14.91 -5.00
C LEU A 135 20.56 13.38 -5.07
N ALA A 136 19.43 12.79 -4.69
CA ALA A 136 19.20 11.35 -4.81
C ALA A 136 19.26 10.86 -6.25
N LEU A 137 18.73 11.63 -7.22
CA LEU A 137 18.82 11.31 -8.64
C LEU A 137 20.26 11.41 -9.16
N LEU A 138 21.03 12.43 -8.74
CA LEU A 138 22.45 12.56 -9.09
C LEU A 138 23.28 11.39 -8.55
N LEU A 139 23.05 10.98 -7.29
CA LEU A 139 23.70 9.81 -6.69
C LEU A 139 23.32 8.52 -7.41
N PHE A 140 22.05 8.33 -7.78
CA PHE A 140 21.61 7.18 -8.57
C PHE A 140 22.28 7.14 -9.95
N LEU A 141 22.33 8.27 -10.66
CA LEU A 141 22.96 8.38 -11.98
C LEU A 141 24.47 8.15 -11.90
N GLY A 142 25.15 8.70 -10.89
CA GLY A 142 26.57 8.40 -10.61
C GLY A 142 26.82 6.94 -10.23
N GLY A 143 25.83 6.27 -9.64
CA GLY A 143 25.84 4.83 -9.35
C GLY A 143 25.65 3.91 -10.57
N THR A 144 25.16 4.43 -11.71
CA THR A 144 24.84 3.63 -12.91
C THR A 144 25.95 2.69 -13.38
N PRO A 145 27.25 3.07 -13.40
CA PRO A 145 28.33 2.18 -13.83
C PRO A 145 28.49 0.92 -12.96
N PHE A 146 28.01 0.95 -11.72
CA PHE A 146 28.10 -0.16 -10.77
C PHE A 146 26.86 -1.09 -10.80
N TYR A 147 25.81 -0.76 -11.57
CA TYR A 147 24.56 -1.50 -11.58
C TYR A 147 24.55 -2.68 -12.57
N ARG A 148 24.25 -3.89 -12.07
CA ARG A 148 24.01 -5.09 -12.90
C ARG A 148 22.62 -5.03 -13.54
N LEU A 149 22.54 -4.51 -14.77
CA LEU A 149 21.28 -4.39 -15.53
C LEU A 149 20.73 -5.76 -15.95
N LYS A 150 19.51 -6.09 -15.51
CA LYS A 150 18.79 -7.32 -15.91
C LYS A 150 18.10 -7.16 -17.27
N LYS A 151 18.05 -8.25 -18.04
CA LYS A 151 17.28 -8.34 -19.31
C LYS A 151 15.78 -8.13 -19.04
N LYS A 152 15.06 -7.58 -20.04
CA LYS A 152 13.61 -7.32 -19.97
C LYS A 152 12.83 -8.62 -19.72
N ALA A 153 11.83 -8.57 -18.83
CA ALA A 153 11.01 -9.73 -18.46
C ALA A 153 9.64 -9.66 -19.13
N ARG A 154 9.06 -10.80 -19.52
CA ARG A 154 7.70 -10.83 -20.10
C ARG A 154 6.68 -10.42 -19.02
N SER A 155 5.94 -9.34 -19.29
CA SER A 155 5.01 -8.74 -18.33
C SER A 155 4.03 -9.74 -17.71
N SER A 156 3.97 -9.75 -16.38
CA SER A 156 3.02 -10.57 -15.60
C SER A 156 1.56 -10.25 -15.95
N TYR A 157 1.26 -8.98 -16.26
CA TYR A 157 -0.07 -8.55 -16.71
C TYR A 157 -0.46 -9.18 -18.05
N ALA A 158 0.47 -9.24 -19.00
CA ALA A 158 0.22 -9.88 -20.30
C ALA A 158 -0.03 -11.39 -20.13
N ARG A 159 0.68 -12.06 -19.22
CA ARG A 159 0.41 -13.47 -18.88
C ARG A 159 -0.99 -13.66 -18.28
N LEU A 160 -1.41 -12.80 -17.34
CA LEU A 160 -2.74 -12.87 -16.74
C LEU A 160 -3.85 -12.62 -17.79
N ALA A 161 -3.69 -11.59 -18.62
CA ALA A 161 -4.63 -11.26 -19.69
C ALA A 161 -4.75 -12.39 -20.72
N GLN A 162 -3.65 -13.06 -21.06
CA GLN A 162 -3.65 -14.22 -21.96
C GLN A 162 -4.51 -15.37 -21.42
N VAL A 163 -4.40 -15.71 -20.13
CA VAL A 163 -5.26 -16.74 -19.50
C VAL A 163 -6.73 -16.33 -19.49
N VAL A 164 -7.04 -15.08 -19.14
CA VAL A 164 -8.42 -14.58 -19.12
C VAL A 164 -9.05 -14.62 -20.52
N VAL A 165 -8.35 -14.11 -21.55
CA VAL A 165 -8.83 -14.08 -22.93
C VAL A 165 -8.95 -15.49 -23.53
N ALA A 166 -8.01 -16.39 -23.25
CA ALA A 166 -8.07 -17.77 -23.72
C ALA A 166 -9.23 -18.54 -23.06
N ALA A 167 -9.52 -18.29 -21.78
CA ALA A 167 -10.66 -18.90 -21.09
C ALA A 167 -12.01 -18.35 -21.58
N THR A 168 -12.15 -17.03 -21.78
CA THR A 168 -13.41 -16.43 -22.25
C THR A 168 -13.74 -16.80 -23.69
N LYS A 169 -12.76 -16.84 -24.60
CA LYS A 169 -12.94 -17.33 -25.97
C LYS A 169 -13.45 -18.78 -26.04
N LYS A 170 -13.22 -19.57 -24.99
CA LYS A 170 -13.63 -20.98 -24.89
C LYS A 170 -14.76 -21.21 -23.91
N TRP A 171 -15.42 -20.15 -23.43
CA TRP A 171 -16.50 -20.23 -22.44
C TRP A 171 -17.55 -21.28 -22.81
N SER A 172 -17.94 -21.32 -24.09
CA SER A 172 -19.00 -22.20 -24.61
C SER A 172 -18.52 -23.50 -25.28
N ILE A 173 -17.21 -23.78 -25.34
CA ILE A 173 -16.66 -24.77 -26.30
C ILE A 173 -16.49 -26.18 -25.71
N TYR A 174 -16.65 -26.38 -24.39
CA TYR A 174 -16.34 -27.66 -23.75
C TYR A 174 -17.39 -28.08 -22.71
N GLU A 175 -18.34 -28.90 -23.17
CA GLU A 175 -19.24 -29.71 -22.34
C GLU A 175 -19.02 -31.23 -22.56
N TYR A 176 -18.23 -31.62 -23.57
CA TYR A 176 -18.23 -32.99 -24.13
C TYR A 176 -16.92 -33.79 -24.08
N ALA A 177 -15.86 -33.32 -23.41
CA ALA A 177 -14.59 -34.06 -23.32
C ALA A 177 -13.98 -34.04 -21.91
N SER A 178 -14.81 -34.40 -20.93
CA SER A 178 -14.42 -34.76 -19.56
C SER A 178 -13.79 -36.16 -19.44
N SER A 179 -13.65 -36.92 -20.54
CA SER A 179 -13.40 -38.37 -20.50
C SER A 179 -11.96 -38.83 -20.76
N SER A 180 -10.98 -37.96 -21.04
CA SER A 180 -9.61 -38.40 -21.40
C SER A 180 -8.46 -37.64 -20.73
N ARG A 181 -8.02 -38.21 -19.59
CA ARG A 181 -6.60 -38.29 -19.16
C ARG A 181 -5.78 -36.98 -19.11
N LEU A 182 -6.25 -36.00 -18.33
CA LEU A 182 -5.32 -35.18 -17.54
C LEU A 182 -5.81 -35.09 -16.09
N ARG A 183 -5.24 -35.91 -15.21
CA ARG A 183 -5.29 -35.70 -13.76
C ARG A 183 -4.44 -34.48 -13.41
N ILE A 184 -5.04 -33.29 -13.55
CA ILE A 184 -4.55 -32.09 -12.88
C ILE A 184 -5.26 -32.05 -11.52
N ASP A 185 -4.51 -31.80 -10.44
CA ASP A 185 -5.05 -31.50 -9.10
C ASP A 185 -5.89 -30.23 -9.15
N SER A 186 -7.13 -30.42 -9.56
CA SER A 186 -8.03 -29.36 -9.97
C SER A 186 -8.60 -28.73 -8.71
N THR A 187 -7.98 -27.64 -8.24
CA THR A 187 -8.60 -26.87 -7.16
C THR A 187 -10.05 -26.54 -7.56
N PRO A 188 -11.06 -26.88 -6.73
CA PRO A 188 -12.46 -26.67 -7.12
C PRO A 188 -12.82 -25.19 -7.29
N THR A 189 -12.09 -24.28 -6.66
CA THR A 189 -12.17 -22.83 -6.91
C THR A 189 -11.65 -22.47 -8.30
N VAL A 190 -12.41 -21.63 -9.03
CA VAL A 190 -12.07 -21.04 -10.33
C VAL A 190 -11.73 -22.00 -11.48
N ARG A 191 -12.46 -23.14 -11.57
CA ARG A 191 -12.41 -24.11 -12.70
C ARG A 191 -12.54 -23.51 -14.10
N PHE A 192 -13.16 -22.34 -14.24
CA PHE A 192 -13.30 -21.64 -15.51
C PHE A 192 -11.96 -21.47 -16.26
N PHE A 193 -10.87 -21.18 -15.55
CA PHE A 193 -9.56 -20.94 -16.18
C PHE A 193 -8.92 -22.21 -16.76
N ASP A 194 -9.35 -23.41 -16.38
CA ASP A 194 -8.87 -24.65 -17.01
C ASP A 194 -9.19 -24.70 -18.51
N LYS A 195 -10.25 -24.00 -18.94
CA LYS A 195 -10.60 -23.86 -20.37
C LYS A 195 -9.47 -23.23 -21.18
N ALA A 196 -8.57 -22.43 -20.58
CA ALA A 196 -7.45 -21.82 -21.30
C ALA A 196 -6.42 -22.85 -21.84
N THR A 197 -6.31 -24.05 -21.26
CA THR A 197 -5.32 -25.07 -21.65
C THR A 197 -5.77 -25.99 -22.79
N THR A 198 -7.07 -26.00 -23.16
CA THR A 198 -7.59 -26.92 -24.17
C THR A 198 -7.17 -26.52 -25.59
N LYS A 199 -6.79 -27.48 -26.44
CA LYS A 199 -6.41 -27.18 -27.83
C LYS A 199 -7.63 -27.28 -28.75
N THR A 200 -8.06 -26.15 -29.31
CA THR A 200 -9.29 -26.04 -30.13
C THR A 200 -9.07 -25.48 -31.54
N GLY A 201 -7.82 -25.30 -31.97
CA GLY A 201 -7.50 -24.68 -33.27
C GLY A 201 -6.04 -24.19 -33.36
N PRO A 202 -5.73 -23.22 -34.26
CA PRO A 202 -4.38 -22.67 -34.41
C PRO A 202 -3.88 -22.02 -33.10
N THR A 203 -2.62 -22.31 -32.78
CA THR A 203 -2.03 -22.02 -31.47
C THR A 203 -1.34 -20.66 -31.44
N SER A 204 -1.86 -19.75 -30.63
CA SER A 204 -1.23 -18.48 -30.27
C SER A 204 -1.18 -18.35 -28.74
N SER A 205 -0.31 -17.47 -28.21
CA SER A 205 -0.29 -17.17 -26.76
C SER A 205 -1.63 -16.62 -26.22
N TRP A 206 -2.56 -16.20 -27.09
CA TRP A 206 -3.89 -15.68 -26.74
C TRP A 206 -5.03 -16.68 -26.99
N THR A 207 -4.71 -17.89 -27.48
CA THR A 207 -5.67 -18.99 -27.69
C THR A 207 -5.28 -20.27 -26.96
N LEU A 208 -4.02 -20.43 -26.53
CA LEU A 208 -3.56 -21.57 -25.74
C LEU A 208 -2.56 -21.11 -24.67
N CYS A 209 -2.82 -21.46 -23.41
CA CYS A 209 -1.94 -21.16 -22.27
C CYS A 209 -1.41 -22.45 -21.64
N THR A 210 -0.23 -22.37 -21.00
CA THR A 210 0.33 -23.55 -20.30
C THR A 210 -0.39 -23.82 -18.99
N VAL A 211 -0.37 -25.07 -18.51
CA VAL A 211 -0.95 -25.46 -17.22
C VAL A 211 -0.37 -24.62 -16.07
N THR A 212 0.95 -24.35 -16.11
CA THR A 212 1.62 -23.48 -15.14
C THR A 212 1.06 -22.06 -15.15
N GLN A 213 0.91 -21.44 -16.33
CA GLN A 213 0.33 -20.08 -16.45
C GLN A 213 -1.11 -20.02 -15.90
N VAL A 214 -1.89 -21.07 -16.12
CA VAL A 214 -3.25 -21.19 -15.59
C VAL A 214 -3.25 -21.37 -14.08
N GLY A 215 -2.35 -22.20 -13.52
CA GLY A 215 -2.18 -22.36 -12.08
C GLY A 215 -1.81 -21.06 -11.36
N GLU A 216 -0.82 -20.33 -11.90
CA GLU A 216 -0.42 -19.01 -11.42
C GLU A 216 -1.61 -18.02 -11.46
N ALA A 217 -2.32 -17.93 -12.58
CA ALA A 217 -3.49 -17.06 -12.70
C ALA A 217 -4.58 -17.43 -11.68
N LYS A 218 -4.84 -18.72 -11.45
CA LYS A 218 -5.80 -19.18 -10.43
C LYS A 218 -5.40 -18.75 -9.02
N GLN A 219 -4.12 -18.81 -8.66
CA GLN A 219 -3.62 -18.31 -7.36
C GLN A 219 -3.89 -16.79 -7.21
N ILE A 220 -3.62 -16.01 -8.26
CA ILE A 220 -3.96 -14.57 -8.29
C ILE A 220 -5.46 -14.35 -8.05
N PHE A 221 -6.34 -15.06 -8.75
CA PHE A 221 -7.79 -14.92 -8.58
C PHE A 221 -8.31 -15.41 -7.21
N LYS A 222 -7.67 -16.40 -6.57
CA LYS A 222 -8.00 -16.81 -5.18
C LYS A 222 -7.81 -15.67 -4.17
N MET A 223 -6.86 -14.76 -4.39
CA MET A 223 -6.59 -13.62 -3.50
C MET A 223 -7.59 -12.46 -3.65
N VAL A 224 -8.37 -12.40 -4.74
CA VAL A 224 -9.28 -11.27 -5.03
C VAL A 224 -10.34 -11.03 -3.95
N PRO A 225 -11.04 -12.05 -3.39
CA PRO A 225 -12.00 -11.82 -2.29
C PRO A 225 -11.34 -11.19 -1.04
N ILE A 226 -10.09 -11.55 -0.74
CA ILE A 226 -9.34 -10.97 0.38
C ILE A 226 -8.94 -9.53 0.05
N LEU A 227 -8.52 -9.24 -1.19
CA LEU A 227 -8.28 -7.87 -1.64
C LEU A 227 -9.52 -6.98 -1.49
N ILE A 228 -10.71 -7.49 -1.82
CA ILE A 228 -11.98 -6.75 -1.64
C ILE A 228 -12.22 -6.44 -0.16
N ALA A 229 -12.00 -7.41 0.74
CA ALA A 229 -12.09 -7.19 2.19
C ALA A 229 -11.08 -6.16 2.73
N MET A 230 -10.01 -5.87 1.99
CA MET A 230 -9.00 -4.87 2.36
C MET A 230 -9.34 -3.45 1.88
N PHE A 231 -10.37 -3.24 1.06
CA PHE A 231 -10.75 -1.89 0.61
C PHE A 231 -11.28 -1.01 1.75
N ILE A 232 -12.14 -1.53 2.63
CA ILE A 232 -12.67 -0.78 3.78
C ILE A 232 -11.54 -0.38 4.76
N PRO A 233 -10.65 -1.28 5.22
CA PRO A 233 -9.51 -0.90 6.05
C PRO A 233 -8.57 0.11 5.39
N SER A 234 -8.35 -0.02 4.07
CA SER A 234 -7.53 0.93 3.31
C SER A 234 -8.21 2.30 3.15
N ALA A 235 -9.55 2.37 3.15
CA ALA A 235 -10.28 3.62 3.21
C ALA A 235 -10.16 4.31 4.57
N MET A 236 -10.16 3.55 5.68
CA MET A 236 -9.96 4.12 7.01
C MET A 236 -8.58 4.76 7.17
N PHE A 237 -7.55 4.22 6.51
CA PHE A 237 -6.23 4.85 6.46
C PHE A 237 -6.26 6.26 5.86
N GLY A 238 -7.07 6.48 4.81
CA GLY A 238 -7.28 7.80 4.21
C GLY A 238 -7.94 8.83 5.13
N GLN A 239 -8.63 8.40 6.20
CA GLN A 239 -9.21 9.29 7.21
C GLN A 239 -8.17 9.70 8.27
N VAL A 240 -7.28 8.78 8.66
CA VAL A 240 -6.16 9.07 9.56
C VAL A 240 -5.19 10.09 8.94
N THR A 241 -5.06 10.12 7.61
CA THR A 241 -4.22 11.11 6.94
C THR A 241 -4.88 12.48 6.72
N THR A 242 -6.19 12.63 7.01
CA THR A 242 -7.00 13.82 6.70
C THR A 242 -7.79 14.33 7.91
N LEU A 243 -8.90 13.66 8.27
CA LEU A 243 -9.79 14.06 9.36
C LEU A 243 -9.08 14.13 10.71
N PHE A 244 -8.15 13.22 11.00
CA PHE A 244 -7.38 13.24 12.25
C PHE A 244 -6.53 14.52 12.40
N ILE A 245 -5.90 15.01 11.33
CA ILE A 245 -5.18 16.31 11.38
C ILE A 245 -6.16 17.46 11.55
N LYS A 246 -7.30 17.40 10.85
CA LYS A 246 -8.34 18.42 10.96
C LYS A 246 -8.90 18.52 12.39
N GLN A 247 -9.14 17.39 13.07
CA GLN A 247 -9.45 17.36 14.49
C GLN A 247 -8.28 17.90 15.34
N GLY A 248 -7.04 17.50 15.04
CA GLY A 248 -5.86 18.06 15.69
C GLY A 248 -5.78 19.58 15.65
N ALA A 249 -6.26 20.21 14.58
CA ALA A 249 -6.28 21.67 14.43
C ALA A 249 -7.28 22.38 15.35
N THR A 250 -8.31 21.69 15.86
CA THR A 250 -9.23 22.24 16.87
C THR A 250 -8.81 21.94 18.32
N LEU A 251 -7.78 21.11 18.52
CA LEU A 251 -7.24 20.79 19.85
C LEU A 251 -6.14 21.78 20.27
N ASP A 252 -5.98 21.97 21.58
CA ASP A 252 -4.79 22.66 22.08
C ASP A 252 -3.55 21.79 21.89
N CYS A 253 -2.69 22.20 20.96
CA CYS A 253 -1.42 21.58 20.64
C CYS A 253 -0.23 22.29 21.33
N SER A 254 -0.47 23.04 22.42
CA SER A 254 0.60 23.64 23.23
C SER A 254 1.41 22.59 23.99
N ILE A 255 2.74 22.73 23.97
CA ILE A 255 3.67 21.92 24.76
C ILE A 255 4.47 22.89 25.64
N GLY A 256 4.00 23.05 26.87
CA GLY A 256 4.51 24.09 27.77
C GLY A 256 4.14 25.50 27.30
N ARG A 257 4.91 26.50 27.72
CA ARG A 257 4.56 27.94 27.53
C ARG A 257 5.02 28.56 26.22
N HIS A 258 5.93 27.92 25.48
CA HIS A 258 6.65 28.55 24.35
C HIS A 258 6.59 27.76 23.03
N PHE A 259 6.09 26.54 23.03
CA PHE A 259 6.01 25.71 21.82
C PHE A 259 4.56 25.36 21.52
N LYS A 260 4.10 25.72 20.32
CA LYS A 260 2.83 25.24 19.76
C LYS A 260 3.14 24.26 18.64
N MET A 261 2.77 23.00 18.84
CA MET A 261 2.99 21.96 17.85
C MET A 261 2.01 22.12 16.67
N PRO A 262 2.45 21.97 15.42
CA PRO A 262 1.53 21.96 14.28
C PRO A 262 0.63 20.72 14.32
N PRO A 263 -0.68 20.84 14.00
CA PRO A 263 -1.59 19.70 13.93
C PRO A 263 -1.11 18.60 12.99
N THR A 264 -0.46 18.98 11.88
CA THR A 264 0.08 18.04 10.88
C THR A 264 1.17 17.16 11.48
N SER A 265 1.95 17.68 12.44
CA SER A 265 3.01 16.96 13.13
C SER A 265 2.50 15.90 14.12
N LEU A 266 1.20 15.86 14.45
CA LEU A 266 0.62 14.80 15.30
C LEU A 266 0.82 13.39 14.69
N LYS A 267 1.03 13.31 13.37
CA LYS A 267 1.45 12.07 12.68
C LYS A 267 2.75 11.46 13.24
N ALA A 268 3.64 12.26 13.83
CA ALA A 268 4.86 11.76 14.46
C ALA A 268 4.55 10.84 15.66
N PHE A 269 3.52 11.13 16.45
CA PHE A 269 3.08 10.25 17.55
C PHE A 269 2.54 8.92 17.02
N ILE A 270 1.77 8.95 15.92
CA ILE A 270 1.30 7.72 15.25
C ILE A 270 2.50 6.88 14.76
N GLN A 271 3.52 7.53 14.19
CA GLN A 271 4.73 6.86 13.71
C GLN A 271 5.54 6.23 14.86
N VAL A 272 5.68 6.91 16.01
CA VAL A 272 6.34 6.37 17.21
C VAL A 272 5.53 5.21 17.80
N ALA A 273 4.21 5.37 17.93
CA ALA A 273 3.33 4.31 18.41
C ALA A 273 3.38 3.06 17.52
N LEU A 274 3.44 3.23 16.19
CA LEU A 274 3.62 2.16 15.22
C LEU A 274 4.95 1.41 15.42
N LEU A 275 6.05 2.14 15.66
CA LEU A 275 7.37 1.55 15.92
C LEU A 275 7.41 0.76 17.24
N ILE A 276 6.87 1.33 18.32
CA ILE A 276 6.76 0.64 19.61
C ILE A 276 5.90 -0.63 19.46
N SER A 277 4.77 -0.52 18.77
CA SER A 277 3.88 -1.66 18.51
C SER A 277 4.61 -2.77 17.74
N LEU A 278 5.34 -2.44 16.68
CA LEU A 278 6.12 -3.41 15.89
C LEU A 278 7.15 -4.17 16.75
N VAL A 279 7.86 -3.47 17.64
CA VAL A 279 8.84 -4.09 18.56
C VAL A 279 8.15 -4.98 19.60
N LEU A 280 7.05 -4.52 20.21
CA LEU A 280 6.25 -5.33 21.14
C LEU A 280 5.70 -6.59 20.48
N TYR A 281 5.29 -6.49 19.21
CA TYR A 281 4.77 -7.63 18.46
C TYR A 281 5.84 -8.69 18.18
N ASP A 282 6.98 -8.28 17.64
CA ASP A 282 8.07 -9.21 17.33
C ASP A 282 8.67 -9.85 18.59
N ARG A 283 8.94 -9.04 19.63
CA ARG A 283 9.63 -9.51 20.84
C ARG A 283 8.72 -10.16 21.87
N VAL A 284 7.47 -9.72 22.01
CA VAL A 284 6.54 -10.25 23.02
C VAL A 284 5.48 -11.12 22.37
N PHE A 285 4.67 -10.60 21.45
CA PHE A 285 3.52 -11.33 20.91
C PHE A 285 3.93 -12.59 20.14
N VAL A 286 4.88 -12.51 19.20
CA VAL A 286 5.36 -13.67 18.44
C VAL A 286 6.05 -14.68 19.36
N ALA A 287 6.86 -14.22 20.31
CA ALA A 287 7.54 -15.09 21.27
C ALA A 287 6.56 -15.86 22.17
N VAL A 288 5.47 -15.21 22.60
CA VAL A 288 4.39 -15.82 23.38
C VAL A 288 3.56 -16.78 22.51
N MET A 289 3.05 -16.31 21.36
CA MET A 289 2.18 -17.11 20.50
C MET A 289 2.89 -18.34 19.92
N ARG A 290 4.19 -18.26 19.60
CA ARG A 290 4.99 -19.41 19.13
C ARG A 290 5.04 -20.55 20.17
N ARG A 291 5.01 -20.23 21.47
CA ARG A 291 4.95 -21.26 22.54
C ARG A 291 3.59 -21.98 22.55
N TYR A 292 2.50 -21.25 22.32
CA TYR A 292 1.14 -21.79 22.34
C TYR A 292 0.75 -22.55 21.07
N THR A 293 0.99 -21.97 19.89
CA THR A 293 0.53 -22.54 18.62
C THR A 293 1.53 -23.50 17.97
N LYS A 294 2.79 -23.49 18.42
CA LYS A 294 3.94 -24.17 17.80
C LYS A 294 4.22 -23.74 16.35
N HIS A 295 3.58 -22.66 15.87
CA HIS A 295 3.80 -22.11 14.53
C HIS A 295 5.01 -21.17 14.52
N PRO A 296 5.90 -21.20 13.50
CA PRO A 296 7.14 -20.43 13.48
C PRO A 296 6.97 -18.91 13.73
N TRP A 297 5.96 -18.25 13.14
CA TRP A 297 5.62 -16.84 13.43
C TRP A 297 4.43 -16.62 14.38
N GLY A 298 4.11 -17.60 15.23
CA GLY A 298 3.07 -17.51 16.25
C GLY A 298 1.63 -17.68 15.73
N ILE A 299 1.21 -16.91 14.71
CA ILE A 299 -0.12 -17.04 14.08
C ILE A 299 -0.04 -16.79 12.57
N THR A 300 -1.02 -17.28 11.81
CA THR A 300 -1.04 -17.17 10.34
C THR A 300 -1.34 -15.74 9.89
N MET A 301 -0.97 -15.35 8.65
CA MET A 301 -1.25 -13.99 8.16
C MET A 301 -2.75 -13.63 8.21
N LEU A 302 -3.64 -14.58 7.92
CA LEU A 302 -5.09 -14.33 7.95
C LEU A 302 -5.64 -14.20 9.38
N GLN A 303 -5.04 -14.90 10.35
CA GLN A 303 -5.35 -14.69 11.77
C GLN A 303 -4.89 -13.30 12.23
N ARG A 304 -3.69 -12.85 11.83
CA ARG A 304 -3.19 -11.49 12.11
C ARG A 304 -4.18 -10.45 11.56
N MET A 305 -4.51 -10.54 10.27
CA MET A 305 -5.46 -9.65 9.62
C MET A 305 -6.85 -9.67 10.30
N GLY A 306 -7.34 -10.85 10.71
CA GLY A 306 -8.64 -11.00 11.39
C GLY A 306 -8.70 -10.39 12.79
N ILE A 307 -7.62 -10.54 13.58
CA ILE A 307 -7.49 -9.90 14.91
C ILE A 307 -7.54 -8.37 14.75
N GLU A 308 -6.77 -7.82 13.81
CA GLU A 308 -6.72 -6.38 13.56
C GLU A 308 -8.05 -5.81 13.07
N LEU A 309 -8.76 -6.52 12.18
CA LEU A 309 -10.12 -6.15 11.76
C LEU A 309 -11.12 -6.18 12.93
N SER A 310 -10.93 -7.09 13.88
CA SER A 310 -11.77 -7.19 15.09
C SER A 310 -11.49 -6.04 16.06
N LEU A 311 -10.22 -5.72 16.33
CA LEU A 311 -9.82 -4.59 17.19
C LEU A 311 -10.33 -3.25 16.64
N ARG A 312 -10.23 -3.04 15.33
CA ARG A 312 -10.76 -1.83 14.65
C ARG A 312 -12.26 -1.64 14.82
N GLY A 313 -13.04 -2.72 14.90
CA GLY A 313 -14.48 -2.65 15.12
C GLY A 313 -14.88 -2.27 16.54
N VAL A 314 -13.97 -2.40 17.52
CA VAL A 314 -14.30 -2.28 18.96
C VAL A 314 -13.82 -0.97 19.59
N HIS A 315 -12.61 -0.47 19.25
CA HIS A 315 -12.09 0.89 19.50
C HIS A 315 -10.54 0.86 19.42
N ALA A 316 -9.92 1.35 18.32
CA ALA A 316 -8.59 1.97 18.27
C ALA A 316 -8.07 2.08 16.81
N HIS A 317 -8.04 3.29 16.24
CA HIS A 317 -7.48 3.51 14.89
C HIS A 317 -5.94 3.61 14.84
N GLY A 318 -5.26 3.80 15.98
CA GLY A 318 -3.81 4.04 16.05
C GLY A 318 -2.94 2.78 15.95
N VAL A 319 -2.95 1.95 17.01
CA VAL A 319 -2.11 0.74 17.11
C VAL A 319 -2.46 -0.29 16.03
N ALA A 320 -3.76 -0.45 15.74
CA ALA A 320 -4.28 -1.48 14.83
C ALA A 320 -3.98 -1.26 13.33
N ASN A 321 -3.13 -0.29 13.00
CA ASN A 321 -2.75 -0.01 11.62
C ASN A 321 -1.39 -0.61 11.22
N ALA A 322 -0.45 -0.74 12.14
CA ALA A 322 0.87 -1.31 11.85
C ALA A 322 0.79 -2.76 11.36
N PHE A 323 0.07 -3.60 12.11
CA PHE A 323 0.02 -5.04 11.89
C PHE A 323 -0.85 -5.43 10.71
N LEU A 324 -1.96 -4.72 10.46
CA LEU A 324 -2.78 -5.02 9.30
C LEU A 324 -2.02 -4.73 8.01
N GLU A 325 -1.30 -3.61 7.93
CA GLU A 325 -0.52 -3.28 6.73
C GLU A 325 0.64 -4.25 6.52
N ALA A 326 1.36 -4.62 7.59
CA ALA A 326 2.43 -5.62 7.54
C ALA A 326 1.90 -7.01 7.09
N ALA A 327 0.85 -7.52 7.75
CA ALA A 327 0.26 -8.82 7.43
C ALA A 327 -0.40 -8.86 6.05
N LYS A 328 -1.01 -7.75 5.61
CA LYS A 328 -1.57 -7.59 4.26
C LYS A 328 -0.47 -7.62 3.19
N LEU A 329 0.66 -6.95 3.42
CA LEU A 329 1.81 -6.96 2.52
C LEU A 329 2.44 -8.36 2.45
N GLU A 330 2.71 -8.98 3.62
CA GLU A 330 3.24 -10.34 3.76
C GLU A 330 2.34 -11.36 3.03
N PHE A 331 1.03 -11.31 3.26
CA PHE A 331 0.05 -12.18 2.61
C PHE A 331 0.08 -12.08 1.08
N PHE A 332 -0.02 -10.87 0.50
CA PHE A 332 0.02 -10.71 -0.96
C PHE A 332 1.41 -10.97 -1.55
N TYR A 333 2.47 -10.95 -0.74
CA TYR A 333 3.82 -11.30 -1.19
C TYR A 333 4.03 -12.81 -1.31
N ASP A 334 3.52 -13.57 -0.34
CA ASP A 334 3.75 -15.01 -0.20
C ASP A 334 2.70 -15.88 -0.92
N GLN A 335 1.46 -15.41 -1.06
CA GLN A 335 0.40 -16.15 -1.75
C GLN A 335 0.40 -15.97 -3.28
N ALA A 336 1.31 -15.15 -3.80
CA ALA A 336 1.39 -14.86 -5.22
C ALA A 336 2.44 -15.74 -5.94
N PRO A 337 2.16 -16.20 -7.17
CA PRO A 337 3.04 -17.05 -7.95
C PRO A 337 4.40 -16.42 -8.26
N GLU A 338 5.42 -17.28 -8.27
CA GLU A 338 6.80 -16.95 -8.65
C GLU A 338 6.92 -16.32 -10.05
N GLY A 339 6.09 -16.73 -11.01
CA GLY A 339 6.11 -16.20 -12.38
C GLY A 339 5.38 -14.87 -12.57
N MET A 340 4.76 -14.31 -11.52
CA MET A 340 3.98 -13.07 -11.59
C MET A 340 4.35 -12.06 -10.50
N LYS A 341 5.63 -12.01 -10.11
CA LYS A 341 6.14 -11.23 -8.95
C LYS A 341 5.74 -9.75 -8.95
N SER A 342 5.57 -9.09 -10.10
CA SER A 342 5.12 -7.69 -10.17
C SER A 342 3.62 -7.47 -9.84
N LEU A 343 2.80 -8.53 -9.82
CA LEU A 343 1.42 -8.44 -9.31
C LEU A 343 1.35 -8.28 -7.78
N ARG A 344 2.41 -8.63 -7.03
CA ARG A 344 2.45 -8.60 -5.55
C ARG A 344 2.29 -7.20 -4.98
N THR A 345 3.27 -6.32 -5.26
CA THR A 345 3.21 -4.89 -4.96
C THR A 345 1.95 -4.25 -5.53
N SER A 346 1.50 -4.74 -6.69
CA SER A 346 0.37 -4.16 -7.41
C SER A 346 -0.98 -4.46 -6.76
N TYR A 347 -1.19 -5.64 -6.16
CA TYR A 347 -2.37 -5.94 -5.35
C TYR A 347 -2.43 -5.03 -4.11
N TYR A 348 -1.31 -4.94 -3.38
CA TYR A 348 -1.19 -4.07 -2.20
C TYR A 348 -1.45 -2.59 -2.53
N THR A 349 -0.75 -2.04 -3.53
CA THR A 349 -0.91 -0.62 -3.94
C THR A 349 -2.26 -0.33 -4.61
N THR A 350 -2.88 -1.32 -5.25
CA THR A 350 -4.26 -1.21 -5.76
C THR A 350 -5.27 -1.15 -4.62
N GLY A 351 -5.14 -2.00 -3.60
CA GLY A 351 -5.99 -1.96 -2.41
C GLY A 351 -5.92 -0.60 -1.70
N MET A 352 -4.72 -0.06 -1.51
CA MET A 352 -4.51 1.28 -0.95
C MET A 352 -5.09 2.40 -1.83
N GLY A 353 -4.88 2.33 -3.15
CA GLY A 353 -5.41 3.31 -4.10
C GLY A 353 -6.95 3.34 -4.14
N ILE A 354 -7.59 2.18 -4.24
CA ILE A 354 -9.05 2.03 -4.19
C ILE A 354 -9.59 2.48 -2.83
N GLY A 355 -8.90 2.14 -1.74
CA GLY A 355 -9.22 2.61 -0.39
C GLY A 355 -9.31 4.13 -0.29
N ASN A 356 -8.31 4.86 -0.80
CA ASN A 356 -8.33 6.33 -0.78
C ASN A 356 -9.50 6.93 -1.59
N PHE A 357 -9.82 6.38 -2.77
CA PHE A 357 -11.02 6.80 -3.52
C PHE A 357 -12.32 6.48 -2.76
N LEU A 358 -12.39 5.31 -2.14
CA LEU A 358 -13.53 4.89 -1.33
C LEU A 358 -13.70 5.76 -0.08
N SER A 359 -12.62 6.21 0.56
CA SER A 359 -12.65 7.17 1.67
C SER A 359 -13.32 8.48 1.26
N ASN A 360 -12.90 9.06 0.13
CA ASN A 360 -13.50 10.27 -0.41
C ASN A 360 -14.98 10.07 -0.79
N PHE A 361 -15.32 8.94 -1.41
CA PHE A 361 -16.70 8.59 -1.74
C PHE A 361 -17.58 8.46 -0.49
N LEU A 362 -17.10 7.77 0.55
CA LEU A 362 -17.80 7.63 1.84
C LEU A 362 -18.01 8.99 2.50
N LEU A 363 -16.97 9.83 2.56
CA LEU A 363 -17.06 11.19 3.11
C LEU A 363 -18.11 12.04 2.37
N GLN A 364 -18.06 12.06 1.03
CA GLN A 364 -19.01 12.79 0.19
C GLN A 364 -20.45 12.27 0.31
N LYS A 365 -20.62 10.94 0.37
CA LYS A 365 -21.95 10.32 0.52
C LYS A 365 -22.54 10.60 1.90
N VAL A 366 -21.77 10.48 2.98
CA VAL A 366 -22.27 10.85 4.31
C VAL A 366 -22.57 12.35 4.39
N SER A 367 -21.70 13.24 3.90
CA SER A 367 -21.97 14.68 3.88
C SER A 367 -23.22 15.05 3.07
N THR A 368 -23.50 14.34 1.96
CA THR A 368 -24.72 14.56 1.16
C THR A 368 -25.98 13.99 1.82
N VAL A 369 -25.94 12.75 2.33
CA VAL A 369 -27.12 12.05 2.90
C VAL A 369 -27.55 12.63 4.25
N THR A 370 -26.61 13.19 5.02
CA THR A 370 -26.88 13.74 6.35
C THR A 370 -27.38 15.18 6.32
N LYS A 371 -27.19 15.91 5.21
CA LYS A 371 -27.84 17.21 4.97
C LYS A 371 -29.33 16.97 4.71
N LYS A 372 -30.18 17.32 5.67
CA LYS A 372 -31.65 17.26 5.56
C LYS A 372 -32.27 18.59 5.94
N ASN A 373 -33.33 18.97 5.23
CA ASN A 373 -34.23 20.08 5.58
C ASN A 373 -33.52 21.40 5.94
N GLY A 374 -32.44 21.73 5.22
CA GLY A 374 -31.65 22.95 5.44
C GLY A 374 -30.67 22.91 6.62
N GLN A 375 -30.65 21.85 7.43
CA GLN A 375 -29.66 21.69 8.50
C GLN A 375 -28.29 21.26 7.96
N PRO A 376 -27.19 21.69 8.61
CA PRO A 376 -25.85 21.16 8.33
C PRO A 376 -25.82 19.64 8.53
N GLY A 377 -25.19 18.92 7.60
CA GLY A 377 -24.94 17.48 7.75
C GLY A 377 -23.85 17.20 8.78
N TRP A 378 -23.59 15.92 9.06
CA TRP A 378 -22.64 15.50 10.12
C TRP A 378 -21.20 16.01 9.92
N ILE A 379 -20.83 16.38 8.69
CA ILE A 379 -19.51 16.93 8.35
C ILE A 379 -19.68 18.31 7.72
N THR A 380 -19.13 19.31 8.39
CA THR A 380 -19.14 20.75 8.07
C THR A 380 -17.71 21.29 7.96
N ASN A 381 -17.56 22.51 7.42
CA ASN A 381 -16.24 23.17 7.35
C ASN A 381 -15.70 23.51 8.75
N ASN A 382 -16.57 23.92 9.68
CA ASN A 382 -16.25 24.08 11.09
C ASN A 382 -16.48 22.76 11.82
N LEU A 383 -15.41 22.13 12.30
CA LEU A 383 -15.44 20.80 12.93
C LEU A 383 -16.07 20.82 14.31
N ASN A 384 -16.08 21.96 15.01
CA ASN A 384 -16.78 22.13 16.29
C ASN A 384 -18.31 22.13 16.11
N GLN A 385 -18.80 22.20 14.87
CA GLN A 385 -20.20 22.05 14.48
C GLN A 385 -20.46 20.69 13.78
N SER A 386 -19.44 19.85 13.61
CA SER A 386 -19.55 18.53 12.97
C SER A 386 -19.83 17.44 14.01
N HIS A 387 -20.75 16.54 13.67
CA HIS A 387 -20.97 15.29 14.37
C HIS A 387 -20.05 14.19 13.82
N LEU A 388 -18.75 14.34 14.07
CA LEU A 388 -17.73 13.35 13.67
C LEU A 388 -17.88 12.03 14.42
N ASP A 389 -18.47 12.05 15.61
CA ASP A 389 -18.89 10.89 16.39
C ASP A 389 -19.87 10.00 15.60
N TYR A 390 -20.90 10.58 14.98
CA TYR A 390 -21.82 9.83 14.11
C TYR A 390 -21.12 9.31 12.86
N TYR A 391 -20.20 10.08 12.29
CA TYR A 391 -19.38 9.63 11.16
C TYR A 391 -18.53 8.40 11.54
N TYR A 392 -17.74 8.46 12.61
CA TYR A 392 -16.92 7.34 13.06
C TYR A 392 -17.76 6.14 13.50
N THR A 393 -18.93 6.35 14.12
CA THR A 393 -19.88 5.27 14.43
C THR A 393 -20.36 4.57 13.15
N SER A 394 -20.69 5.33 12.09
CA SER A 394 -21.07 4.74 10.79
C SER A 394 -19.92 3.94 10.16
N MET A 395 -18.67 4.40 10.33
CA MET A 395 -17.48 3.67 9.87
C MET A 395 -17.21 2.40 10.67
N ALA A 396 -17.47 2.40 11.98
CA ALA A 396 -17.38 1.21 12.82
C ALA A 396 -18.39 0.13 12.38
N VAL A 397 -19.64 0.51 12.07
CA VAL A 397 -20.66 -0.40 11.52
C VAL A 397 -20.21 -0.99 10.16
N ILE A 398 -19.68 -0.16 9.27
CA ILE A 398 -19.15 -0.62 7.97
C ILE A 398 -17.95 -1.57 8.17
N CYS A 399 -17.07 -1.29 9.14
CA CYS A 399 -15.95 -2.17 9.49
C CYS A 399 -16.43 -3.52 10.07
N PHE A 400 -17.50 -3.53 10.88
CA PHE A 400 -18.10 -4.75 11.40
C PHE A 400 -18.70 -5.63 10.28
N VAL A 401 -19.42 -5.03 9.33
CA VAL A 401 -19.92 -5.75 8.13
C VAL A 401 -18.76 -6.31 7.30
N ASN A 402 -17.67 -5.53 7.15
CA ASN A 402 -16.46 -5.98 6.46
C ASN A 402 -15.74 -7.13 7.20
N LEU A 403 -15.74 -7.14 8.53
CA LEU A 403 -15.22 -8.23 9.36
C LEU A 403 -16.02 -9.52 9.13
N VAL A 404 -17.36 -9.46 9.13
CA VAL A 404 -18.21 -10.62 8.82
C VAL A 404 -17.91 -11.16 7.42
N TYR A 405 -17.80 -10.29 6.41
CA TYR A 405 -17.38 -10.69 5.06
C TYR A 405 -16.00 -11.36 5.04
N PHE A 406 -15.01 -10.77 5.73
CA PHE A 406 -13.65 -11.31 5.82
C PHE A 406 -13.64 -12.70 6.44
N LEU A 407 -14.36 -12.93 7.54
CA LEU A 407 -14.46 -14.23 8.20
C LEU A 407 -15.08 -15.30 7.29
N LEU A 408 -16.14 -14.96 6.54
CA LEU A 408 -16.77 -15.85 5.56
C LEU A 408 -15.83 -16.21 4.39
N VAL A 409 -14.96 -15.28 3.99
CA VAL A 409 -13.93 -15.52 2.96
C VAL A 409 -12.79 -16.38 3.49
N VAL A 410 -12.25 -16.06 4.67
CA VAL A 410 -11.14 -16.79 5.31
C VAL A 410 -11.53 -18.24 5.62
N GLY A 411 -12.74 -18.48 6.10
CA GLY A 411 -13.26 -19.84 6.34
C GLY A 411 -13.35 -20.72 5.07
N LYS A 412 -13.19 -20.14 3.87
CA LYS A 412 -13.14 -20.84 2.58
C LYS A 412 -11.80 -20.71 1.86
N TYR A 413 -10.81 -20.01 2.45
CA TYR A 413 -9.53 -19.78 1.83
C TYR A 413 -8.55 -20.92 2.11
N VAL A 414 -7.82 -21.34 1.07
CA VAL A 414 -6.80 -22.38 1.16
C VAL A 414 -5.47 -21.78 0.72
N TYR A 415 -4.49 -21.83 1.63
CA TYR A 415 -3.12 -21.34 1.42
C TYR A 415 -2.41 -22.09 0.29
N ASN A 416 -1.42 -21.43 -0.32
CA ASN A 416 -0.58 -22.07 -1.33
C ASN A 416 0.39 -23.10 -0.71
N VAL A 417 0.60 -24.21 -1.43
CA VAL A 417 1.42 -25.35 -0.96
C VAL A 417 2.90 -24.96 -0.91
N ASP A 418 3.42 -24.32 -1.95
CA ASP A 418 4.84 -23.91 -2.05
C ASP A 418 5.29 -23.04 -0.87
N ALA A 419 4.43 -22.08 -0.47
CA ALA A 419 4.67 -21.25 0.71
C ALA A 419 4.68 -22.08 2.00
N THR A 420 3.79 -23.06 2.11
CA THR A 420 3.68 -23.95 3.27
C THR A 420 4.86 -24.92 3.38
N GLU A 421 5.47 -25.32 2.26
CA GLU A 421 6.66 -26.19 2.23
C GLU A 421 7.96 -25.42 2.47
N TYR A 422 8.12 -24.23 1.90
CA TYR A 422 9.23 -23.32 2.21
C TYR A 422 9.39 -23.09 3.73
N TRP A 423 8.27 -22.97 4.44
CA TRP A 423 8.22 -22.80 5.88
C TRP A 423 8.48 -24.07 6.71
N LYS A 424 8.45 -25.27 6.10
CA LYS A 424 8.88 -26.52 6.74
C LYS A 424 10.38 -26.77 6.57
N GLU A 425 10.95 -26.36 5.43
CA GLU A 425 12.37 -26.59 5.10
C GLU A 425 13.32 -25.58 5.75
N LEU A 426 12.82 -24.41 6.16
CA LEU A 426 13.61 -23.43 6.90
C LEU A 426 14.09 -24.00 8.24
N PRO A 427 15.41 -24.16 8.48
CA PRO A 427 15.91 -24.77 9.70
C PRO A 427 15.54 -23.91 10.91
N MET A 428 14.72 -24.46 11.80
CA MET A 428 14.13 -23.76 12.96
C MET A 428 15.12 -23.17 13.98
N ALA A 429 16.43 -23.37 13.78
CA ALA A 429 17.50 -22.93 14.66
C ALA A 429 17.96 -21.46 14.46
N THR A 430 17.93 -20.92 13.23
CA THR A 430 18.63 -19.66 12.91
C THR A 430 17.97 -18.38 13.44
N VAL A 431 16.72 -18.44 13.90
CA VAL A 431 16.00 -17.27 14.46
C VAL A 431 16.27 -17.05 15.97
N GLY A 432 17.02 -17.94 16.62
CA GLY A 432 17.27 -17.86 18.07
C GLY A 432 18.71 -18.04 18.56
N SER A 433 19.61 -18.64 17.76
CA SER A 433 20.91 -19.10 18.28
C SER A 433 22.11 -18.17 18.06
N THR A 434 22.02 -17.17 17.17
CA THR A 434 23.17 -16.33 16.78
C THR A 434 23.55 -15.24 17.79
N VAL A 435 22.72 -14.96 18.82
CA VAL A 435 23.05 -13.99 19.88
C VAL A 435 23.68 -14.66 21.12
N SER A 436 23.64 -15.99 21.22
CA SER A 436 24.03 -16.73 22.43
C SER A 436 25.39 -17.43 22.34
N ARG A 437 26.10 -17.34 21.21
CA ARG A 437 27.25 -18.21 20.90
C ARG A 437 28.53 -17.48 20.46
N GLU A 438 28.56 -16.15 20.60
CA GLU A 438 29.72 -15.28 20.26
C GLU A 438 30.21 -14.50 21.51
N ASN A 439 29.92 -15.02 22.70
CA ASN A 439 30.38 -14.51 24.01
C ASN A 439 30.84 -15.68 24.91
N ARG A 440 31.34 -16.75 24.30
CA ARG A 440 31.93 -17.89 24.99
C ARG A 440 32.85 -18.67 24.05
N ASP A 441 33.97 -18.04 23.72
CA ASP A 441 35.30 -18.63 23.46
C ASP A 441 36.34 -17.50 23.61
#